data_AF-A0A3P9H2B6-F1
#
_entry.id   AF-A0A3P9H2B6-F1
#
_cell.length_a   1.000
_cell.length_b   1.000
_cell.length_c   1.000
_cell.angle_alpha   90.00
_cell.angle_beta   90.00
_cell.angle_gamma   90.00
#
_symmetry.space_group_name_H-M   'P 1'
#
loop_
_entity.id
_entity.type
_entity.pdbx_description
1 polymer ?
#
loop_
_entity_poly.entity_id
_entity_poly.type
_entity_poly.pdbx_seq_one_letter_code
_entity_poly.pdbx_strand_id
1 'polypeptide(L)'
;MTHAKVSEDKPLKQREKHPNGKTSDGKSVGSCPCGEKIVSLARTRCGVIMCQKCLEKYHTRCRVCPETDLKPQDIQGNMKMSKLNMKLPGYNQYGVIKVTYSIPDGFQGESHPSPGKPFRGGTFEAFFPNCDTVQQLLPRLHKAFKKGLTFTVKGKETDAKVDWNCIPHKTSLYEGGYPDSNYLTHLTETLKRHGIA
;
A
#
# COMPACT_ATOMS: atom_id res chain seq x y z
N MET A 1 70.28 13.96 -64.99
CA MET A 1 71.28 13.27 -64.15
C MET A 1 70.53 12.46 -63.11
N THR A 2 70.49 11.16 -63.34
CA THR A 2 70.04 10.10 -62.44
C THR A 2 70.96 10.01 -61.23
N HIS A 3 70.42 9.75 -60.04
CA HIS A 3 70.67 8.51 -59.30
C HIS A 3 69.64 8.32 -58.20
N ALA A 4 69.00 7.15 -58.24
CA ALA A 4 68.11 6.58 -57.26
C ALA A 4 68.87 5.53 -56.42
N LYS A 5 68.46 5.33 -55.17
CA LYS A 5 68.12 4.02 -54.51
C LYS A 5 67.96 4.21 -52.98
N VAL A 6 66.80 3.88 -52.40
CA VAL A 6 66.37 2.57 -51.81
C VAL A 6 67.05 2.35 -50.45
N SER A 7 66.46 1.83 -49.36
CA SER A 7 65.11 1.49 -48.84
C SER A 7 65.39 0.84 -47.46
N GLU A 8 64.41 0.78 -46.56
CA GLU A 8 64.15 -0.23 -45.48
C GLU A 8 63.48 0.46 -44.28
N ASP A 9 62.49 -0.06 -43.53
CA ASP A 9 61.38 -0.99 -43.78
C ASP A 9 60.35 -0.81 -42.63
N LYS A 10 59.14 -1.39 -42.81
CA LYS A 10 57.85 -1.40 -42.05
C LYS A 10 57.83 -1.55 -40.50
N PRO A 11 56.67 -1.45 -39.75
CA PRO A 11 55.28 -1.78 -40.14
C PRO A 11 54.09 -0.89 -39.65
N LEU A 12 52.92 -1.21 -40.26
CA LEU A 12 51.53 -0.75 -40.06
C LEU A 12 50.99 -0.63 -38.61
N LYS A 13 50.14 0.39 -38.38
CA LYS A 13 48.80 0.43 -37.70
C LYS A 13 48.50 1.92 -37.40
N GLN A 14 47.31 2.50 -37.38
CA GLN A 14 45.91 2.10 -37.55
C GLN A 14 45.13 3.42 -37.78
N ARG A 15 44.10 3.40 -38.64
CA ARG A 15 43.15 4.51 -38.80
C ARG A 15 42.39 4.76 -37.50
N GLU A 16 42.41 6.00 -37.03
CA GLU A 16 41.56 6.46 -35.93
C GLU A 16 40.08 6.35 -36.33
N LYS A 17 39.37 5.46 -35.64
CA LYS A 17 37.90 5.39 -35.65
C LYS A 17 37.40 6.21 -34.46
N HIS A 18 36.64 7.27 -34.72
CA HIS A 18 35.64 7.75 -33.77
C HIS A 18 34.33 6.98 -34.04
N PRO A 19 33.87 6.08 -33.15
CA PRO A 19 32.52 5.56 -33.25
C PRO A 19 31.58 6.57 -32.60
N ASN A 20 30.70 7.10 -33.44
CA ASN A 20 29.44 7.73 -33.08
C ASN A 20 28.71 6.84 -32.04
N GLY A 21 28.74 7.26 -30.79
CA GLY A 21 28.00 6.63 -29.70
C GLY A 21 26.51 6.89 -29.88
N LYS A 22 25.84 6.00 -30.62
CA LYS A 22 24.38 5.86 -30.59
C LYS A 22 23.98 5.43 -29.19
N THR A 23 23.62 6.40 -28.33
CA THR A 23 22.78 6.11 -27.18
C THR A 23 21.41 5.71 -27.72
N SER A 24 20.95 4.54 -27.29
CA SER A 24 19.70 3.93 -27.72
C SER A 24 18.51 4.85 -27.41
N ASP A 25 17.96 5.50 -28.43
CA ASP A 25 16.65 6.15 -28.37
C ASP A 25 15.60 5.09 -28.05
N GLY A 26 15.21 5.00 -26.77
CA GLY A 26 13.99 4.32 -26.38
C GLY A 26 12.82 5.01 -27.08
N LYS A 27 12.19 4.33 -28.04
CA LYS A 27 11.05 4.85 -28.81
C LYS A 27 10.01 5.44 -27.85
N SER A 28 9.81 6.76 -27.91
CA SER A 28 8.80 7.46 -27.11
C SER A 28 7.41 7.01 -27.54
N VAL A 29 6.60 6.64 -26.57
CA VAL A 29 5.22 6.16 -26.74
C VAL A 29 4.21 7.30 -26.66
N GLY A 30 4.59 8.44 -26.09
CA GLY A 30 3.78 9.66 -26.01
C GLY A 30 4.50 10.81 -25.31
N SER A 31 3.82 11.94 -25.19
CA SER A 31 4.28 13.13 -24.48
C SER A 31 3.36 13.39 -23.29
N CYS A 32 3.94 13.60 -22.10
CA CYS A 32 3.21 14.05 -20.93
C CYS A 32 2.93 15.55 -21.02
N PRO A 33 1.80 16.07 -20.50
CA PRO A 33 1.55 17.52 -20.43
C PRO A 33 2.65 18.34 -19.72
N CYS A 34 3.47 17.73 -18.86
CA CYS A 34 4.62 18.40 -18.25
C CYS A 34 5.88 18.45 -19.13
N GLY A 35 5.83 17.90 -20.35
CA GLY A 35 6.94 17.84 -21.29
C GLY A 35 7.85 16.61 -21.16
N GLU A 36 7.68 15.78 -20.13
CA GLU A 36 8.43 14.52 -20.01
C GLU A 36 8.03 13.54 -21.13
N LYS A 37 9.04 12.95 -21.79
CA LYS A 37 8.83 11.88 -22.79
C LYS A 37 8.37 10.61 -22.07
N ILE A 38 7.26 10.04 -22.54
CA ILE A 38 6.71 8.82 -21.96
C ILE A 38 7.29 7.64 -22.73
N VAL A 39 8.17 6.88 -22.08
CA VAL A 39 8.83 5.71 -22.67
C VAL A 39 8.08 4.40 -22.39
N SER A 40 7.07 4.42 -21.52
CA SER A 40 6.25 3.26 -21.15
C SER A 40 4.75 3.51 -21.39
N LEU A 41 4.07 2.53 -21.98
CA LEU A 41 2.65 2.60 -22.36
C LEU A 41 1.69 2.38 -21.17
N ALA A 42 2.11 2.68 -19.94
CA ALA A 42 1.28 2.51 -18.76
C ALA A 42 0.12 3.52 -18.80
N ARG A 43 -1.04 3.07 -19.27
CA ARG A 43 -2.27 3.87 -19.30
C ARG A 43 -3.02 3.69 -17.99
N THR A 44 -3.57 4.77 -17.46
CA THR A 44 -4.50 4.67 -16.34
C THR A 44 -5.77 3.95 -16.78
N ARG A 45 -6.57 3.42 -15.83
CA ARG A 45 -7.84 2.75 -16.14
C ARG A 45 -8.84 3.62 -16.91
N CYS A 46 -8.70 4.92 -16.80
CA CYS A 46 -9.50 5.94 -17.45
C CYS A 46 -8.85 6.45 -18.75
N GLY A 47 -7.79 5.78 -19.23
CA GLY A 47 -7.20 5.98 -20.54
C GLY A 47 -6.19 7.12 -20.65
N VAL A 48 -5.91 7.82 -19.55
CA VAL A 48 -4.96 8.94 -19.53
C VAL A 48 -3.52 8.40 -19.53
N ILE A 49 -2.66 9.08 -20.29
CA ILE A 49 -1.22 8.79 -20.36
C ILE A 49 -0.47 9.98 -19.79
N MET A 50 0.24 9.77 -18.69
CA MET A 50 1.04 10.79 -18.02
C MET A 50 2.32 10.14 -17.46
N CYS A 51 3.37 10.94 -17.24
CA CYS A 51 4.51 10.47 -16.48
C CYS A 51 4.12 10.20 -15.02
N GLN A 52 4.91 9.38 -14.33
CA GLN A 52 4.66 8.96 -12.94
C GLN A 52 4.38 10.16 -12.01
N LYS A 53 5.21 11.20 -12.07
CA LYS A 53 5.06 12.41 -11.25
C LYS A 53 3.73 13.13 -11.49
N CYS A 54 3.27 13.18 -12.74
CA CYS A 54 2.01 13.83 -13.08
C CYS A 54 0.80 12.98 -12.69
N LEU A 55 0.93 11.65 -12.74
CA LEU A 55 -0.09 10.75 -12.21
C LEU A 55 -0.27 10.98 -10.70
N GLU A 56 0.82 10.95 -9.93
CA GLU A 56 0.79 11.15 -8.48
C GLU A 56 0.30 12.55 -8.08
N LYS A 57 0.57 13.57 -8.90
CA LYS A 57 0.22 14.97 -8.57
C LYS A 57 -1.20 15.36 -9.01
N TYR A 58 -1.60 14.98 -10.22
CA TYR A 58 -2.82 15.50 -10.85
C TYR A 58 -3.92 14.45 -11.00
N HIS A 59 -3.56 13.18 -11.06
CA HIS A 59 -4.50 12.10 -11.34
C HIS A 59 -5.03 11.40 -10.08
N THR A 60 -4.50 11.74 -8.90
CA THR A 60 -4.95 11.21 -7.59
C THR A 60 -6.39 11.57 -7.21
N ARG A 61 -7.01 12.55 -7.87
CA ARG A 61 -8.42 12.95 -7.67
C ARG A 61 -9.33 12.54 -8.82
N CYS A 62 -8.86 11.65 -9.70
CA CYS A 62 -9.64 11.21 -10.85
C CYS A 62 -10.93 10.52 -10.38
N ARG A 63 -12.09 10.95 -10.89
CA ARG A 63 -13.39 10.33 -10.56
C ARG A 63 -13.65 9.04 -11.33
N VAL A 64 -12.91 8.82 -12.42
CA VAL A 64 -13.09 7.67 -13.33
C VAL A 64 -12.16 6.52 -12.95
N CYS A 65 -10.92 6.84 -12.64
CA CYS A 65 -10.01 5.89 -12.04
C CYS A 65 -10.29 5.85 -10.54
N PRO A 66 -10.75 4.72 -9.95
CA PRO A 66 -10.81 4.60 -8.50
C PRO A 66 -9.45 4.97 -7.92
N GLU A 67 -9.41 5.51 -6.70
CA GLU A 67 -8.19 5.69 -5.89
C GLU A 67 -7.45 4.36 -5.76
N THR A 68 -6.74 3.98 -6.80
CA THR A 68 -5.71 2.95 -6.84
C THR A 68 -4.45 3.73 -7.08
N ASP A 69 -4.06 4.43 -6.05
CA ASP A 69 -2.76 4.12 -5.48
C ASP A 69 -3.09 3.76 -4.04
N LEU A 70 -3.21 2.45 -3.77
CA LEU A 70 -2.94 1.97 -2.43
C LEU A 70 -1.55 2.49 -2.14
N LYS A 71 -1.44 3.64 -1.45
CA LYS A 71 -0.20 4.01 -0.81
C LYS A 71 0.30 2.74 -0.14
N PRO A 72 1.59 2.35 -0.34
CA PRO A 72 2.15 1.22 0.35
C PRO A 72 1.70 1.29 1.80
N GLN A 73 1.04 0.23 2.24
CA GLN A 73 0.44 0.23 3.55
C GLN A 73 1.58 0.32 4.56
N ASP A 74 1.67 1.43 5.32
CA ASP A 74 2.77 1.66 6.26
C ASP A 74 2.88 0.55 7.33
N ILE A 75 1.78 -0.17 7.54
CA ILE A 75 1.70 -1.37 8.37
C ILE A 75 1.18 -2.53 7.52
N GLN A 76 2.02 -3.54 7.34
CA GLN A 76 1.66 -4.79 6.66
C GLN A 76 1.31 -5.88 7.69
N GLY A 77 0.45 -6.82 7.34
CA GLY A 77 0.08 -7.92 8.23
C GLY A 77 -0.93 -8.86 7.60
N ASN A 78 -1.34 -9.88 8.36
CA ASN A 78 -2.41 -10.79 7.98
C ASN A 78 -3.67 -10.56 8.82
N MET A 79 -4.81 -11.01 8.30
CA MET A 79 -6.10 -11.01 8.99
C MET A 79 -6.71 -12.39 8.78
N LYS A 80 -7.09 -13.05 9.88
CA LYS A 80 -7.75 -14.37 9.87
C LYS A 80 -9.05 -14.29 10.66
N MET A 81 -10.03 -15.09 10.26
CA MET A 81 -11.31 -15.19 10.94
C MET A 81 -11.53 -16.63 11.38
N SER A 82 -12.06 -16.82 12.58
CA SER A 82 -12.49 -18.11 13.10
C SER A 82 -13.82 -17.97 13.83
N LYS A 83 -14.54 -19.08 13.96
CA LYS A 83 -15.79 -19.14 14.74
C LYS A 83 -15.47 -19.74 16.11
N LEU A 84 -16.01 -19.15 17.17
CA LEU A 84 -15.91 -19.68 18.53
C LEU A 84 -17.24 -20.29 18.95
N ASN A 85 -17.18 -21.42 19.66
CA ASN A 85 -18.34 -22.08 20.24
C ASN A 85 -18.70 -21.47 21.60
N MET A 86 -19.14 -20.22 21.58
CA MET A 86 -19.58 -19.47 22.76
C MET A 86 -20.60 -18.40 22.34
N LYS A 87 -21.12 -17.66 23.32
CA LYS A 87 -22.12 -16.60 23.13
C LYS A 87 -21.58 -15.27 23.67
N LEU A 88 -21.98 -14.17 23.04
CA LEU A 88 -21.71 -12.82 23.55
C LEU A 88 -22.89 -12.31 24.35
N PRO A 89 -22.65 -11.62 25.49
CA PRO A 89 -23.70 -10.89 26.19
C PRO A 89 -24.46 -9.96 25.23
N GLY A 90 -25.80 -10.05 25.26
CA GLY A 90 -26.68 -9.27 24.36
C GLY A 90 -26.89 -9.87 22.96
N TYR A 91 -26.21 -10.98 22.63
CA TYR A 91 -26.31 -11.67 21.34
C TYR A 91 -26.42 -13.19 21.52
N ASN A 92 -27.18 -13.65 22.52
CA ASN A 92 -27.25 -15.05 22.97
C ASN A 92 -27.70 -16.05 21.88
N GLN A 93 -28.46 -15.58 20.88
CA GLN A 93 -28.89 -16.38 19.74
C GLN A 93 -27.77 -16.63 18.71
N TYR A 94 -26.70 -15.82 18.70
CA TYR A 94 -25.63 -15.90 17.69
C TYR A 94 -24.37 -16.58 18.23
N GLY A 95 -23.58 -17.20 17.35
CA GLY A 95 -22.20 -17.60 17.70
C GLY A 95 -21.26 -16.39 17.74
N VAL A 96 -19.96 -16.62 17.88
CA VAL A 96 -18.94 -15.54 17.86
C VAL A 96 -17.99 -15.73 16.68
N ILE A 97 -17.67 -14.63 16.01
CA ILE A 97 -16.56 -14.53 15.06
C ILE A 97 -15.40 -13.86 15.78
N LYS A 98 -14.27 -14.55 15.84
CA LYS A 98 -12.99 -14.00 16.26
C LYS A 98 -12.22 -13.58 15.01
N VAL A 99 -11.77 -12.33 15.01
CA VAL A 99 -10.85 -11.80 14.01
C VAL A 99 -9.49 -11.67 14.67
N THR A 100 -8.46 -12.29 14.09
CA THR A 100 -7.07 -12.21 14.54
C THR A 100 -6.24 -11.51 13.47
N TYR A 101 -5.53 -10.47 13.88
CA TYR A 101 -4.54 -9.78 13.07
C TYR A 101 -3.14 -10.13 13.60
N SER A 102 -2.23 -10.51 12.72
CA SER A 102 -0.81 -10.64 13.05
C SER A 102 -0.01 -9.64 12.23
N ILE A 103 0.66 -8.74 12.93
CA ILE A 103 1.42 -7.64 12.37
C ILE A 103 2.86 -7.83 12.83
N PRO A 104 3.82 -8.05 11.91
CA PRO A 104 5.22 -8.13 12.27
C PRO A 104 5.76 -6.76 12.70
N ASP A 105 6.92 -6.77 13.35
CA ASP A 105 7.74 -5.57 13.51
C ASP A 105 8.09 -4.99 12.14
N GLY A 106 8.30 -3.68 12.08
CA GLY A 106 8.56 -2.99 10.82
C GLY A 106 9.15 -1.62 11.00
N PHE A 107 9.10 -0.82 9.94
CA PHE A 107 9.59 0.55 9.91
C PHE A 107 8.45 1.52 9.64
N GLN A 108 8.49 2.65 10.32
CA GLN A 108 7.48 3.69 10.23
C GLN A 108 7.50 4.35 8.84
N GLY A 109 6.35 4.43 8.19
CA GLY A 109 6.19 5.19 6.96
C GLY A 109 6.08 6.69 7.20
N GLU A 110 5.92 7.45 6.12
CA GLU A 110 5.87 8.92 6.13
C GLU A 110 4.71 9.49 6.95
N SER A 111 3.64 8.70 7.18
CA SER A 111 2.48 9.14 7.96
C SER A 111 2.63 8.94 9.47
N HIS A 112 3.68 8.26 9.92
CA HIS A 112 3.89 7.89 11.31
C HIS A 112 4.76 8.91 12.09
N PRO A 113 4.77 8.86 13.44
CA PRO A 113 5.45 9.85 14.28
C PRO A 113 6.97 10.00 14.05
N SER A 114 7.63 8.96 13.54
CA SER A 114 9.08 8.95 13.30
C SER A 114 9.41 8.15 12.04
N PRO A 115 9.24 8.73 10.83
CA PRO A 115 9.50 8.03 9.57
C PRO A 115 10.88 7.37 9.51
N GLY A 116 10.94 6.15 8.97
CA GLY A 116 12.14 5.33 8.86
C GLY A 116 12.64 4.69 10.16
N LYS A 117 12.04 5.00 11.32
CA LYS A 117 12.38 4.35 12.60
C LYS A 117 11.60 3.05 12.80
N PRO A 118 12.11 2.08 13.58
CA PRO A 118 11.40 0.83 13.82
C PRO A 118 10.11 1.06 14.63
N PHE A 119 9.21 0.09 14.55
CA PHE A 119 8.08 -0.08 15.47
C PHE A 119 7.92 -1.56 15.84
N ARG A 120 7.35 -1.83 17.01
CA ARG A 120 6.95 -3.19 17.43
C ARG A 120 5.55 -3.53 16.94
N GLY A 121 5.42 -4.67 16.27
CA GLY A 121 4.17 -5.27 15.85
C GLY A 121 3.45 -5.99 16.99
N GLY A 122 2.58 -6.93 16.64
CA GLY A 122 1.84 -7.71 17.62
C GLY A 122 0.75 -8.60 17.04
N THR A 123 0.07 -9.32 17.93
CA THR A 123 -1.17 -10.04 17.63
C THR A 123 -2.34 -9.33 18.29
N PHE A 124 -3.36 -9.05 17.50
CA PHE A 124 -4.54 -8.31 17.93
C PHE A 124 -5.79 -9.13 17.67
N GLU A 125 -6.71 -9.14 18.64
CA GLU A 125 -7.92 -9.95 18.57
C GLU A 125 -9.16 -9.08 18.76
N ALA A 126 -10.20 -9.40 18.00
CA ALA A 126 -11.49 -8.75 18.11
C ALA A 126 -12.63 -9.74 17.95
N PHE A 127 -13.76 -9.45 18.58
CA PHE A 127 -14.89 -10.36 18.70
C PHE A 127 -16.18 -9.70 18.19
N PHE A 128 -16.92 -10.45 17.38
CA PHE A 128 -18.16 -9.99 16.77
C PHE A 128 -19.25 -11.06 16.91
N PRO A 129 -20.53 -10.70 17.09
CA PRO A 129 -21.60 -11.67 17.00
C PRO A 129 -21.68 -12.22 15.57
N ASN A 130 -21.84 -13.53 15.42
CA ASN A 130 -22.02 -14.18 14.13
C ASN A 130 -23.49 -14.03 13.66
N CYS A 131 -23.88 -12.79 13.35
CA CYS A 131 -25.20 -12.43 12.84
C CYS A 131 -25.12 -11.84 11.42
N ASP A 132 -26.26 -11.73 10.74
CA ASP A 132 -26.33 -11.26 9.35
C ASP A 132 -25.73 -9.86 9.16
N THR A 133 -25.96 -8.95 10.12
CA THR A 133 -25.35 -7.62 10.11
C THR A 133 -23.84 -7.69 10.07
N VAL A 134 -23.22 -8.53 10.91
CA VAL A 134 -21.76 -8.70 10.93
C VAL A 134 -21.27 -9.37 9.65
N GLN A 135 -21.99 -10.37 9.12
CA GLN A 135 -21.63 -11.00 7.85
C GLN A 135 -21.50 -9.99 6.70
N GLN A 136 -22.37 -8.99 6.66
CA GLN A 136 -22.28 -7.89 5.69
C GLN A 136 -21.11 -6.93 5.96
N LEU A 137 -20.65 -6.82 7.21
CA LEU A 137 -19.53 -5.97 7.60
C LEU A 137 -18.16 -6.64 7.43
N LEU A 138 -18.05 -7.97 7.42
CA LEU A 138 -16.76 -8.66 7.31
C LEU A 138 -15.94 -8.26 6.07
N PRO A 139 -16.50 -8.18 4.84
CA PRO A 139 -15.77 -7.72 3.68
C PRO A 139 -15.30 -6.26 3.81
N ARG A 140 -16.08 -5.43 4.49
CA ARG A 140 -15.75 -4.02 4.76
C ARG A 140 -14.61 -3.90 5.76
N LEU A 141 -14.61 -4.70 6.83
CA LEU A 141 -13.51 -4.78 7.77
C LEU A 141 -12.21 -5.22 7.07
N HIS A 142 -12.29 -6.22 6.18
CA HIS A 142 -11.14 -6.64 5.40
C HIS A 142 -10.63 -5.54 4.47
N LYS A 143 -11.52 -4.81 3.80
CA LYS A 143 -11.19 -3.67 2.95
C LYS A 143 -10.58 -2.52 3.75
N ALA A 144 -11.09 -2.21 4.93
CA ALA A 144 -10.54 -1.20 5.83
C ALA A 144 -9.14 -1.60 6.32
N PHE A 145 -8.95 -2.88 6.65
CA PHE A 145 -7.64 -3.42 6.96
C PHE A 145 -6.68 -3.25 5.79
N LYS A 146 -7.04 -3.61 4.55
CA LYS A 146 -6.18 -3.44 3.37
C LYS A 146 -5.87 -1.97 3.01
N LYS A 147 -6.71 -1.03 3.46
CA LYS A 147 -6.48 0.41 3.29
C LYS A 147 -5.67 1.05 4.43
N GLY A 148 -5.18 0.28 5.41
CA GLY A 148 -4.41 0.84 6.53
C GLY A 148 -5.22 1.60 7.57
N LEU A 149 -6.55 1.40 7.62
CA LEU A 149 -7.42 2.13 8.54
C LEU A 149 -7.56 1.45 9.92
N THR A 150 -7.23 0.16 10.03
CA THR A 150 -7.43 -0.61 11.26
C THR A 150 -6.37 -0.32 12.32
N PHE A 151 -5.14 -0.07 11.89
CA PHE A 151 -3.98 0.07 12.77
C PHE A 151 -3.19 1.34 12.47
N THR A 152 -2.43 1.79 13.46
CA THR A 152 -1.48 2.91 13.36
C THR A 152 -0.29 2.62 14.28
N VAL A 153 0.79 3.39 14.15
CA VAL A 153 1.89 3.38 15.11
C VAL A 153 1.70 4.50 16.12
N LYS A 154 1.77 4.16 17.41
CA LYS A 154 1.80 5.11 18.52
C LYS A 154 3.13 5.04 19.26
N GLY A 155 3.47 6.11 19.98
CA GLY A 155 4.75 6.24 20.67
C GLY A 155 5.84 6.82 19.79
N LYS A 156 7.04 6.97 20.34
CA LYS A 156 8.23 7.48 19.65
C LYS A 156 9.42 6.60 19.99
N GLU A 157 10.44 6.64 19.12
CA GLU A 157 11.71 5.96 19.32
C GLU A 157 11.54 4.49 19.74
N THR A 158 12.02 4.11 20.93
CA THR A 158 11.98 2.73 21.44
C THR A 158 10.60 2.26 21.90
N ASP A 159 9.65 3.19 22.10
CA ASP A 159 8.28 2.89 22.53
C ASP A 159 7.29 2.77 21.38
N ALA A 160 7.74 3.00 20.15
CA ALA A 160 6.92 2.90 18.96
C ALA A 160 6.34 1.48 18.81
N LYS A 161 5.00 1.38 18.83
CA LYS A 161 4.28 0.12 18.68
C LYS A 161 2.99 0.30 17.90
N VAL A 162 2.56 -0.79 17.27
CA VAL A 162 1.26 -0.85 16.59
C VAL A 162 0.14 -0.80 17.62
N ASP A 163 -0.90 -0.04 17.30
CA ASP A 163 -2.12 0.05 18.09
C ASP A 163 -3.34 0.22 17.17
N TRP A 164 -4.54 0.02 17.72
CA TRP A 164 -5.79 0.28 17.03
C TRP A 164 -5.88 1.75 16.58
N ASN A 165 -6.41 1.93 15.37
CA ASN A 165 -6.62 3.24 14.76
C ASN A 165 -8.12 3.58 14.76
N CYS A 166 -8.70 3.95 13.60
CA CYS A 166 -9.99 4.60 13.54
C CYS A 166 -11.18 3.63 13.38
N ILE A 167 -10.93 2.37 13.04
CA ILE A 167 -11.99 1.36 12.94
C ILE A 167 -12.21 0.72 14.31
N PRO A 168 -13.39 0.91 14.95
CA PRO A 168 -13.64 0.40 16.29
C PRO A 168 -13.70 -1.13 16.28
N HIS A 169 -13.06 -1.75 17.26
CA HIS A 169 -13.05 -3.20 17.48
C HIS A 169 -13.37 -3.52 18.93
N LYS A 170 -14.12 -4.59 19.17
CA LYS A 170 -14.37 -5.13 20.51
C LYS A 170 -13.30 -6.16 20.86
N THR A 171 -12.39 -5.80 21.75
CA THR A 171 -11.22 -6.61 22.14
C THR A 171 -11.44 -7.43 23.41
N SER A 172 -12.59 -7.26 24.07
CA SER A 172 -13.03 -8.03 25.24
C SER A 172 -14.40 -8.66 24.96
N LEU A 173 -14.62 -9.86 25.51
CA LEU A 173 -15.90 -10.57 25.42
C LEU A 173 -16.91 -10.09 26.47
N TYR A 174 -16.44 -9.51 27.57
CA TYR A 174 -17.24 -9.16 28.74
C TYR A 174 -16.97 -7.70 29.12
N GLU A 175 -16.15 -7.45 30.14
CA GLU A 175 -15.87 -6.10 30.67
C GLU A 175 -15.29 -5.17 29.60
N GLY A 176 -15.93 -4.01 29.41
CA GLY A 176 -15.59 -3.04 28.35
C GLY A 176 -15.93 -3.50 26.92
N GLY A 177 -16.40 -4.74 26.75
CA GLY A 177 -16.73 -5.36 25.48
C GLY A 177 -18.24 -5.40 25.22
N TYR A 178 -18.89 -6.44 25.72
CA TYR A 178 -20.31 -6.71 25.51
C TYR A 178 -21.04 -6.85 26.86
N PRO A 179 -22.35 -6.51 26.94
CA PRO A 179 -23.23 -6.12 25.84
C PRO A 179 -23.02 -4.66 25.39
N ASP A 180 -23.21 -4.41 24.10
CA ASP A 180 -23.22 -3.07 23.51
C ASP A 180 -24.15 -3.06 22.29
N SER A 181 -25.34 -2.50 22.46
CA SER A 181 -26.37 -2.44 21.41
C SER A 181 -26.04 -1.41 20.32
N ASN A 182 -25.18 -0.44 20.59
CA ASN A 182 -24.85 0.64 19.66
C ASN A 182 -23.61 0.34 18.81
N TYR A 183 -22.80 -0.66 19.21
CA TYR A 183 -21.54 -0.99 18.57
C TYR A 183 -21.65 -1.20 17.04
N LEU A 184 -22.59 -2.04 16.58
CA LEU A 184 -22.69 -2.36 15.15
C LEU A 184 -23.11 -1.15 14.31
N THR A 185 -23.97 -0.29 14.86
CA THR A 185 -24.35 0.99 14.23
C THR A 185 -23.13 1.90 14.12
N HIS A 186 -22.42 2.12 15.22
CA HIS A 186 -21.23 2.98 15.24
C HIS A 186 -20.12 2.47 14.32
N LEU A 187 -19.89 1.15 14.28
CA LEU A 187 -18.93 0.53 13.36
C LEU A 187 -19.32 0.77 11.90
N THR A 188 -20.60 0.58 11.57
CA THR A 188 -21.13 0.80 10.21
C THR A 188 -20.95 2.25 9.77
N GLU A 189 -21.29 3.20 10.62
CA GLU A 189 -21.12 4.63 10.35
C GLU A 189 -19.65 5.02 10.19
N THR A 190 -18.77 4.45 11.02
CA THR A 190 -17.34 4.74 10.96
C THR A 190 -16.71 4.20 9.69
N LEU A 191 -17.08 2.99 9.25
CA LEU A 191 -16.65 2.44 7.97
C LEU A 191 -17.11 3.33 6.81
N LYS A 192 -18.39 3.76 6.80
CA LYS A 192 -18.93 4.68 5.79
C LYS A 192 -18.18 6.02 5.76
N ARG A 193 -17.90 6.61 6.93
CA ARG A 193 -17.16 7.89 7.05
C ARG A 193 -15.76 7.82 6.43
N HIS A 194 -15.13 6.65 6.45
CA HIS A 194 -13.82 6.41 5.84
C HIS A 194 -13.91 5.87 4.39
N GLY A 195 -15.05 6.00 3.73
CA GLY A 195 -15.23 5.57 2.34
C GLY A 195 -15.22 4.05 2.15
N ILE A 196 -15.52 3.28 3.21
CA ILE A 196 -15.68 1.83 3.16
C ILE A 196 -17.16 1.49 3.07
N ALA A 197 -17.65 1.51 1.83
CA ALA A 197 -18.96 0.95 1.45
C ALA A 197 -18.84 -0.54 1.11
#